data_AF-A0A2C5ZI79-F1
#
_entry.id   AF-A0A2C5ZI79-F1
#
_cell.length_a   1.000
_cell.length_b   1.000
_cell.length_c   1.000
_cell.angle_alpha   90.00
_cell.angle_beta   90.00
_cell.angle_gamma   90.00
#
_symmetry.space_group_name_H-M   'P 1'
#
loop_
_entity.id
_entity.type
_entity.pdbx_description
1 polymer ?
#
loop_
_entity_poly.entity_id
_entity_poly.type
_entity_poly.pdbx_seq_one_letter_code
_entity_poly.pdbx_strand_id
1 'polypeptide(L)'
;MHNGHLGPLPTLPSSASLVKSHGEKSRSVQGGAVSLTAARSAVVCLGTDRASSTVEVPVSPLLANSVLPVMPRTPLDGRGRKSAETDTPRAKKAYHAHLKEAEPPKTNPWRPIKAPSAPLDDEPPATDQVTAVSRLNGPSVRKDAPETIPNHRGHQRSVSHGSPSSSRDVSQPVMPCVGESLWNLPVGADILLYAEDKVLHLHRSVVAPKSGWLRDKLLPPHATGAPVGVFFSGPAKVVGHSLKFMYTGRLEPCEPKPETAGDISYIVCCALFYLAAVDLQAPCIASHILGILACAADKWKGRVGEEMRDAMSGQDGLTFTLHLQDAIDAAYAYPRPEFVRPLRLALAGFVDAVLPLIFKNAGVIGLLSTPIWRKHSSAVAVDLVEHRRRQVADEAMATDQELQTLFEALSTVGYGSGTWLNRNKTHGPSSRRSQ
;
A
#
# COMPACT_ATOMS: atom_id res chain seq x y z
N MET A 1 -62.75 -38.49 17.28
CA MET A 1 -62.85 -38.61 15.81
C MET A 1 -61.53 -38.20 15.20
N HIS A 2 -60.97 -39.06 14.34
CA HIS A 2 -59.80 -38.89 13.48
C HIS A 2 -58.42 -38.71 14.15
N ASN A 3 -57.79 -39.86 14.42
CA ASN A 3 -56.34 -40.02 14.56
C ASN A 3 -55.69 -39.95 13.17
N GLY A 4 -54.77 -39.01 12.97
CA GLY A 4 -53.98 -38.87 11.74
C GLY A 4 -52.76 -39.80 11.74
N HIS A 5 -52.70 -40.65 10.72
CA HIS A 5 -51.63 -41.60 10.41
C HIS A 5 -50.29 -40.89 10.13
N LEU A 6 -49.22 -41.30 10.83
CA LEU A 6 -47.83 -41.08 10.43
C LEU A 6 -47.47 -42.13 9.36
N GLY A 7 -47.09 -41.67 8.16
CA GLY A 7 -46.55 -42.51 7.09
C GLY A 7 -45.03 -42.73 7.22
N PRO A 8 -44.49 -43.86 6.73
CA PRO A 8 -43.08 -44.21 6.89
C PRO A 8 -42.16 -43.53 5.84
N LEU A 9 -40.93 -43.23 6.27
CA LEU A 9 -39.80 -42.76 5.46
C LEU A 9 -39.45 -43.74 4.32
N PRO A 10 -39.09 -43.26 3.12
CA PRO A 10 -38.43 -44.08 2.12
C PRO A 10 -36.92 -44.18 2.38
N THR A 11 -36.44 -45.41 2.39
CA THR A 11 -35.04 -45.85 2.44
C THR A 11 -34.32 -45.59 1.12
N LEU A 12 -33.09 -45.06 1.22
CA LEU A 12 -32.14 -44.86 0.11
C LEU A 12 -31.60 -46.20 -0.42
N PRO A 13 -31.43 -46.38 -1.75
CA PRO A 13 -30.59 -47.44 -2.27
C PRO A 13 -29.12 -47.03 -2.28
N SER A 14 -28.33 -47.83 -1.58
CA SER A 14 -26.88 -47.92 -1.68
C SER A 14 -26.49 -48.39 -3.09
N SER A 15 -25.58 -47.68 -3.75
CA SER A 15 -24.92 -48.15 -4.97
C SER A 15 -23.49 -47.64 -5.00
N ALA A 16 -22.59 -48.53 -4.59
CA ALA A 16 -21.17 -48.43 -4.84
C ALA A 16 -20.92 -48.56 -6.36
N SER A 17 -20.27 -47.57 -6.95
CA SER A 17 -19.63 -47.74 -8.26
C SER A 17 -18.20 -47.21 -8.20
N LEU A 18 -17.31 -48.13 -8.52
CA LEU A 18 -15.87 -48.03 -8.57
C LEU A 18 -15.47 -47.29 -9.85
N VAL A 19 -15.14 -46.00 -9.76
CA VAL A 19 -14.53 -45.26 -10.87
C VAL A 19 -13.02 -45.23 -10.67
N LYS A 20 -12.31 -46.03 -11.48
CA LYS A 20 -10.86 -45.92 -11.68
C LYS A 20 -10.57 -44.58 -12.36
N SER A 21 -9.99 -43.63 -11.62
CA SER A 21 -9.38 -42.44 -12.22
C SER A 21 -7.94 -42.76 -12.63
N HIS A 22 -7.68 -42.74 -13.94
CA HIS A 22 -6.34 -42.67 -14.49
C HIS A 22 -5.75 -41.29 -14.13
N GLY A 23 -4.72 -41.28 -13.30
CA GLY A 23 -3.95 -40.08 -12.98
C GLY A 23 -3.01 -39.72 -14.13
N GLU A 24 -3.46 -38.84 -15.03
CA GLU A 24 -2.56 -38.08 -15.89
C GLU A 24 -1.98 -36.91 -15.10
N LYS A 25 -0.74 -37.10 -14.65
CA LYS A 25 0.05 -36.12 -13.92
C LYS A 25 0.67 -35.11 -14.89
N SER A 26 -0.15 -34.23 -15.45
CA SER A 26 0.31 -33.07 -16.20
C SER A 26 0.80 -32.00 -15.21
N ARG A 27 2.07 -32.08 -14.81
CA ARG A 27 2.78 -30.99 -14.15
C ARG A 27 2.99 -29.85 -15.15
N SER A 28 1.97 -29.01 -15.30
CA SER A 28 2.14 -27.66 -15.83
C SER A 28 2.88 -26.83 -14.78
N VAL A 29 4.18 -26.63 -14.98
CA VAL A 29 4.95 -25.62 -14.26
C VAL A 29 4.56 -24.26 -14.83
N GLN A 30 3.41 -23.74 -14.40
CA GLN A 30 3.03 -22.34 -14.61
C GLN A 30 3.77 -21.50 -13.58
N GLY A 31 4.89 -20.91 -14.00
CA GLY A 31 5.54 -19.85 -13.24
C GLY A 31 4.60 -18.65 -13.17
N GLY A 32 3.99 -18.43 -12.00
CA GLY A 32 3.19 -17.24 -11.71
C GLY A 32 4.08 -16.01 -11.68
N ALA A 33 4.21 -15.33 -12.83
CA ALA A 33 4.72 -13.98 -12.88
C ALA A 33 3.58 -13.03 -12.47
N VAL A 34 3.87 -12.07 -11.58
CA VAL A 34 2.99 -10.91 -11.41
C VAL A 34 2.82 -10.28 -12.78
N SER A 35 1.58 -10.16 -13.23
CA SER A 35 1.21 -9.72 -14.57
C SER A 35 1.92 -8.40 -14.91
N LEU A 36 2.56 -8.38 -16.08
CA LEU A 36 3.33 -7.25 -16.59
C LEU A 36 2.52 -5.93 -16.53
N THR A 37 1.20 -6.07 -16.66
CA THR A 37 0.18 -5.04 -16.70
C THR A 37 0.03 -4.30 -15.37
N ALA A 38 -0.15 -5.02 -14.25
CA ALA A 38 -0.35 -4.39 -12.93
C ALA A 38 0.88 -3.57 -12.51
N ALA A 39 2.09 -4.08 -12.76
CA ALA A 39 3.33 -3.35 -12.49
C ALA A 39 3.51 -2.13 -13.42
N ARG A 40 3.05 -2.20 -14.67
CA ARG A 40 3.10 -1.05 -15.61
C ARG A 40 2.12 0.04 -15.20
N SER A 41 0.90 -0.34 -14.85
CA SER A 41 -0.13 0.55 -14.33
C SER A 41 0.35 1.26 -13.07
N ALA A 42 0.99 0.52 -12.16
CA ALA A 42 1.60 1.07 -10.96
C ALA A 42 2.74 2.05 -11.23
N VAL A 43 3.62 1.75 -12.19
CA VAL A 43 4.70 2.67 -12.57
C VAL A 43 4.14 3.96 -13.16
N VAL A 44 2.98 3.91 -13.82
CA VAL A 44 2.23 5.09 -14.28
C VAL A 44 1.63 5.83 -13.07
N CYS A 45 0.95 5.15 -12.15
CA CYS A 45 0.40 5.75 -10.92
C CYS A 45 1.47 6.39 -10.03
N LEU A 46 2.64 5.76 -9.93
CA LEU A 46 3.83 6.24 -9.20
C LEU A 46 4.73 7.15 -10.05
N GLY A 47 4.33 7.44 -11.28
CA GLY A 47 5.12 8.17 -12.28
C GLY A 47 4.80 9.65 -12.34
N THR A 48 3.69 10.09 -11.76
CA THR A 48 3.23 11.49 -11.84
C THR A 48 3.84 12.41 -10.78
N ASP A 49 4.66 11.90 -9.87
CA ASP A 49 5.42 12.74 -8.93
C ASP A 49 6.59 13.40 -9.67
N ARG A 50 6.27 14.53 -10.29
CA ARG A 50 7.24 15.50 -10.79
C ARG A 50 8.00 16.04 -9.60
N ALA A 51 9.26 15.62 -9.46
CA ALA A 51 10.15 16.10 -8.42
C ALA A 51 10.21 17.64 -8.41
N SER A 52 9.91 18.23 -7.26
CA SER A 52 10.43 19.53 -6.85
C SER A 52 11.95 19.41 -6.73
N SER A 53 12.65 19.62 -7.84
CA SER A 53 14.03 20.10 -7.83
C SER A 53 14.09 21.38 -8.67
N THR A 54 14.24 22.51 -7.98
CA THR A 54 14.41 23.83 -8.56
C THR A 54 15.74 23.88 -9.32
N VAL A 55 15.67 23.80 -10.65
CA VAL A 55 16.71 24.32 -11.55
C VAL A 55 15.98 25.08 -12.64
N GLU A 56 16.17 26.40 -12.66
CA GLU A 56 15.56 27.32 -13.61
C GLU A 56 16.01 27.00 -15.05
N VAL A 57 15.07 27.02 -15.98
CA VAL A 57 15.34 27.12 -17.42
C VAL A 57 14.58 28.36 -17.92
N PRO A 58 15.22 29.25 -18.68
CA PRO A 58 14.57 30.47 -19.15
C PRO A 58 13.56 30.16 -20.27
N VAL A 59 12.39 30.79 -20.13
CA VAL A 59 11.30 30.83 -21.11
C VAL A 59 11.50 31.99 -22.07
N SER A 60 11.22 31.78 -23.38
CA SER A 60 10.49 32.71 -24.29
C SER A 60 10.57 32.20 -25.76
N PRO A 61 9.75 32.69 -26.72
CA PRO A 61 8.33 32.33 -26.85
C PRO A 61 7.89 32.01 -28.32
N LEU A 62 6.64 31.56 -28.45
CA LEU A 62 5.69 31.72 -29.58
C LEU A 62 6.17 31.63 -31.04
N LEU A 63 5.54 30.74 -31.81
CA LEU A 63 4.78 31.13 -33.02
C LEU A 63 3.81 30.03 -33.48
N ALA A 64 2.71 30.51 -34.06
CA ALA A 64 1.49 29.80 -34.43
C ALA A 64 1.52 29.23 -35.87
N ASN A 65 0.44 28.48 -36.18
CA ASN A 65 0.01 27.94 -37.49
C ASN A 65 0.74 26.63 -37.88
N SER A 66 0.13 25.57 -38.42
CA SER A 66 -0.94 25.52 -39.44
C SER A 66 -1.42 24.06 -39.61
N VAL A 67 -2.70 23.89 -39.95
CA VAL A 67 -3.22 23.09 -41.09
C VAL A 67 -2.92 21.58 -41.16
N LEU A 68 -4.00 20.79 -41.15
CA LEU A 68 -4.10 19.37 -41.51
C LEU A 68 -3.67 19.09 -42.96
N PRO A 69 -3.07 17.90 -43.21
CA PRO A 69 -3.38 17.14 -44.42
C PRO A 69 -3.72 15.69 -44.06
N VAL A 70 -4.93 15.22 -44.38
CA VAL A 70 -5.28 14.46 -45.59
C VAL A 70 -4.36 13.26 -45.80
N MET A 71 -4.90 12.07 -45.55
CA MET A 71 -4.25 10.78 -45.84
C MET A 71 -4.09 10.56 -47.35
N PRO A 72 -2.89 10.17 -47.83
CA PRO A 72 -2.76 9.54 -49.13
C PRO A 72 -2.80 8.01 -49.00
N ARG A 73 -3.62 7.43 -49.87
CA ARG A 73 -3.80 6.01 -50.12
C ARG A 73 -2.51 5.33 -50.57
N THR A 74 -2.34 4.08 -50.18
CA THR A 74 -1.37 3.11 -50.68
C THR A 74 -1.53 2.86 -52.18
N PRO A 75 -0.43 2.85 -52.96
CA PRO A 75 -0.37 2.16 -54.24
C PRO A 75 0.33 0.81 -54.08
N LEU A 76 -0.38 -0.26 -54.45
CA LEU A 76 0.21 -1.51 -54.92
C LEU A 76 0.92 -1.21 -56.23
N ASP A 77 2.25 -1.24 -56.26
CA ASP A 77 2.95 -1.72 -57.45
C ASP A 77 4.30 -2.34 -57.07
N GLY A 78 4.45 -3.61 -57.41
CA GLY A 78 5.66 -4.37 -57.23
C GLY A 78 6.49 -4.30 -58.50
N ARG A 79 7.56 -3.50 -58.48
CA ARG A 79 8.68 -3.65 -59.42
C ARG A 79 10.01 -3.32 -58.74
N GLY A 80 10.85 -4.34 -58.64
CA GLY A 80 12.19 -4.23 -58.07
C GLY A 80 13.15 -3.41 -58.93
N ARG A 81 14.09 -2.74 -58.26
CA ARG A 81 15.39 -2.39 -58.83
C ARG A 81 16.50 -2.47 -57.77
N LYS A 82 17.58 -3.05 -58.27
CA LYS A 82 18.96 -3.27 -57.84
C LYS A 82 19.64 -2.23 -56.93
N SER A 83 20.63 -2.76 -56.21
CA SER A 83 21.68 -2.17 -55.38
C SER A 83 22.22 -0.80 -55.77
N ALA A 84 22.57 -0.03 -54.74
CA ALA A 84 23.69 0.92 -54.75
C ALA A 84 24.30 1.00 -53.34
N GLU A 85 25.58 0.62 -53.25
CA GLU A 85 26.52 1.03 -52.20
C GLU A 85 26.57 2.54 -52.08
N THR A 86 26.60 3.09 -50.86
CA THR A 86 27.30 4.37 -50.62
C THR A 86 27.67 4.54 -49.13
N ASP A 87 28.97 4.43 -48.90
CA ASP A 87 29.86 5.21 -48.02
C ASP A 87 29.36 5.81 -46.70
N THR A 88 29.99 5.31 -45.63
CA THR A 88 30.17 5.94 -44.32
C THR A 88 31.12 7.14 -44.35
N PRO A 89 30.77 8.30 -43.76
CA PRO A 89 31.76 9.29 -43.35
C PRO A 89 32.17 9.11 -41.87
N ARG A 90 33.47 8.88 -41.67
CA ARG A 90 34.17 9.02 -40.38
C ARG A 90 34.13 10.48 -39.92
N ALA A 91 33.51 10.74 -38.77
CA ALA A 91 33.68 12.00 -38.04
C ALA A 91 34.59 11.79 -36.82
N LYS A 92 35.84 12.25 -36.93
CA LYS A 92 36.75 12.42 -35.79
C LYS A 92 36.36 13.70 -35.05
N LYS A 93 35.84 13.60 -33.82
CA LYS A 93 35.72 14.75 -32.91
C LYS A 93 36.90 14.74 -31.94
N ALA A 94 37.76 15.75 -32.10
CA ALA A 94 38.81 16.10 -31.16
C ALA A 94 38.18 16.68 -29.88
N TYR A 95 38.66 16.23 -28.73
CA TYR A 95 38.33 16.78 -27.43
C TYR A 95 39.08 18.11 -27.24
N HIS A 96 38.35 19.20 -26.98
CA HIS A 96 38.94 20.44 -26.48
C HIS A 96 39.17 20.32 -24.97
N ALA A 97 40.45 20.22 -24.59
CA ALA A 97 40.90 20.22 -23.20
C ALA A 97 41.28 21.65 -22.77
N HIS A 98 40.31 22.45 -22.30
CA HIS A 98 40.57 23.68 -21.55
C HIS A 98 39.38 23.99 -20.61
N LEU A 99 39.29 23.28 -19.49
CA LEU A 99 38.53 23.74 -18.32
C LEU A 99 39.54 24.09 -17.23
N LYS A 100 39.62 25.38 -16.89
CA LYS A 100 40.41 25.85 -15.75
C LYS A 100 39.71 25.37 -14.47
N GLU A 101 40.49 24.80 -13.55
CA GLU A 101 40.02 24.48 -12.20
C GLU A 101 39.51 25.77 -11.53
N ALA A 102 38.27 25.72 -11.03
CA ALA A 102 37.72 26.79 -10.23
C ALA A 102 38.31 26.70 -8.81
N GLU A 103 38.88 27.80 -8.33
CA GLU A 103 39.39 27.86 -6.95
C GLU A 103 38.23 27.72 -5.94
N PRO A 104 38.44 26.97 -4.84
CA PRO A 104 37.43 26.82 -3.81
C PRO A 104 37.15 28.15 -3.09
N PRO A 105 35.89 28.41 -2.67
CA PRO A 105 35.52 29.65 -2.02
C PRO A 105 36.32 29.86 -0.72
N LYS A 106 36.92 31.06 -0.61
CA LYS A 106 37.88 31.45 0.45
C LYS A 106 37.26 31.64 1.84
N THR A 107 35.96 31.43 1.98
CA THR A 107 35.22 31.65 3.22
C THR A 107 34.39 30.41 3.55
N ASN A 108 34.76 29.75 4.64
CA ASN A 108 34.07 28.58 5.16
C ASN A 108 32.67 28.98 5.68
N PRO A 109 31.57 28.49 5.07
CA PRO A 109 30.20 28.83 5.50
C PRO A 109 29.82 28.23 6.86
N TRP A 110 30.67 27.39 7.46
CA TRP A 110 30.43 26.69 8.73
C TRP A 110 31.00 27.42 9.96
N ARG A 111 31.39 28.70 9.87
CA ARG A 111 31.80 29.44 11.08
C ARG A 111 30.56 29.82 11.91
N PRO A 112 30.48 29.41 13.19
CA PRO A 112 29.39 29.80 14.08
C PRO A 112 29.41 31.31 14.33
N ILE A 113 28.29 31.98 14.05
CA ILE A 113 28.09 33.38 14.45
C ILE A 113 27.92 33.39 15.96
N LYS A 114 28.85 34.05 16.67
CA LYS A 114 28.80 34.24 18.12
C LYS A 114 27.68 35.24 18.44
N ALA A 115 26.61 34.80 19.10
CA ALA A 115 25.53 35.69 19.53
C ALA A 115 26.02 36.63 20.65
N PRO A 116 25.59 37.91 20.68
CA PRO A 116 25.90 38.82 21.78
C PRO A 116 25.11 38.42 23.04
N SER A 117 25.81 38.39 24.18
CA SER A 117 25.27 38.12 25.52
C SER A 117 24.30 39.23 25.95
N ALA A 118 23.12 38.86 26.44
CA ALA A 118 22.18 39.77 27.12
C ALA A 118 22.50 39.85 28.63
N PRO A 119 22.28 41.01 29.29
CA PRO A 119 22.53 41.17 30.72
C PRO A 119 21.37 40.64 31.58
N LEU A 120 21.79 40.18 32.77
CA LEU A 120 21.02 39.83 33.97
C LEU A 120 20.25 41.03 34.55
N ASP A 121 19.21 40.73 35.35
CA ASP A 121 18.56 41.50 36.45
C ASP A 121 17.03 41.30 36.34
N ASP A 122 16.22 41.07 37.36
CA ASP A 122 16.38 40.90 38.81
C ASP A 122 15.06 40.26 39.34
N GLU A 123 15.13 39.44 40.39
CA GLU A 123 14.01 39.00 41.26
C GLU A 123 13.65 40.16 42.25
N PRO A 124 12.74 40.11 43.27
CA PRO A 124 11.67 39.16 43.71
C PRO A 124 10.39 39.97 44.16
N PRO A 125 9.55 39.63 45.18
CA PRO A 125 9.24 38.38 45.89
C PRO A 125 7.72 38.03 46.01
N ALA A 126 7.45 36.86 46.57
CA ALA A 126 6.13 36.33 46.96
C ALA A 126 5.54 36.97 48.24
N THR A 127 4.20 36.97 48.38
CA THR A 127 3.48 37.07 49.67
C THR A 127 2.07 36.45 49.56
N ASP A 128 1.75 35.61 50.55
CA ASP A 128 0.46 34.97 50.85
C ASP A 128 -0.69 35.98 51.15
N GLN A 129 -1.97 35.57 50.97
CA GLN A 129 -3.01 35.54 52.03
C GLN A 129 -4.45 35.20 51.55
N VAL A 130 -5.02 34.16 52.18
CA VAL A 130 -6.31 34.09 52.93
C VAL A 130 -7.67 34.45 52.26
N THR A 131 -8.50 33.41 52.09
CA THR A 131 -9.90 33.19 52.57
C THR A 131 -10.94 34.32 52.56
N ALA A 132 -12.12 34.11 51.94
CA ALA A 132 -13.45 34.08 52.61
C ALA A 132 -14.66 33.98 51.65
N VAL A 133 -15.75 33.49 52.24
CA VAL A 133 -17.02 32.95 51.71
C VAL A 133 -18.14 34.00 51.66
N SER A 134 -19.08 33.90 50.70
CA SER A 134 -20.55 34.08 50.90
C SER A 134 -21.30 33.84 49.58
N ARG A 135 -22.11 32.78 49.45
CA ARG A 135 -23.55 32.65 49.81
C ARG A 135 -24.48 33.64 49.08
N LEU A 136 -25.41 33.12 48.27
CA LEU A 136 -26.87 33.26 48.46
C LEU A 136 -27.68 32.35 47.49
N ASN A 137 -28.51 31.47 48.05
CA ASN A 137 -29.93 31.11 47.75
C ASN A 137 -30.40 31.19 46.26
N GLY A 138 -30.95 30.16 45.59
CA GLY A 138 -32.11 29.29 45.94
C GLY A 138 -33.45 30.06 45.86
N PRO A 139 -34.65 29.49 45.56
CA PRO A 139 -35.09 28.14 45.12
C PRO A 139 -36.08 28.20 43.92
N SER A 140 -36.72 27.12 43.40
CA SER A 140 -38.07 26.66 43.80
C SER A 140 -38.62 25.69 42.70
N VAL A 141 -38.87 24.40 42.96
CA VAL A 141 -40.15 23.73 43.33
C VAL A 141 -40.83 23.02 42.13
N ARG A 142 -40.76 21.67 42.08
CA ARG A 142 -41.81 20.62 42.35
C ARG A 142 -42.80 20.46 41.19
N LYS A 143 -43.46 19.33 40.88
CA LYS A 143 -43.67 17.94 41.37
C LYS A 143 -44.53 17.30 40.23
N ASP A 144 -44.64 16.00 39.96
CA ASP A 144 -45.12 14.91 40.81
C ASP A 144 -44.85 13.54 40.13
N ALA A 145 -44.75 12.53 40.98
CA ALA A 145 -44.67 11.08 40.71
C ALA A 145 -46.11 10.48 40.75
N PRO A 146 -46.41 9.18 41.04
CA PRO A 146 -45.57 8.00 41.31
C PRO A 146 -46.08 6.65 40.73
N GLU A 147 -45.31 5.57 40.97
CA GLU A 147 -45.69 4.21 41.47
C GLU A 147 -44.61 3.17 41.05
N THR A 148 -44.21 2.07 41.71
CA THR A 148 -44.24 1.52 43.09
C THR A 148 -43.38 0.21 43.06
N ILE A 149 -42.25 0.14 43.80
CA ILE A 149 -41.74 -0.90 44.78
C ILE A 149 -41.79 -2.44 44.42
N PRO A 150 -40.98 -3.41 44.97
CA PRO A 150 -39.89 -3.42 46.00
C PRO A 150 -38.59 -4.27 45.77
N ASN A 151 -37.56 -3.88 46.56
CA ASN A 151 -36.60 -4.64 47.43
C ASN A 151 -35.98 -6.00 47.06
N HIS A 152 -34.64 -6.09 47.23
CA HIS A 152 -34.01 -6.97 48.24
C HIS A 152 -32.67 -6.42 48.75
N ARG A 153 -32.46 -6.56 50.08
CA ARG A 153 -31.29 -6.17 50.89
C ARG A 153 -30.06 -7.04 50.66
N GLY A 154 -28.88 -6.47 50.91
CA GLY A 154 -27.67 -7.22 51.28
C GLY A 154 -26.48 -6.30 51.60
N HIS A 155 -26.29 -5.96 52.87
CA HIS A 155 -25.11 -5.26 53.37
C HIS A 155 -23.90 -6.19 53.46
N GLN A 156 -22.74 -5.78 52.96
CA GLN A 156 -21.47 -5.97 53.67
C GLN A 156 -20.52 -4.79 53.43
N ARG A 157 -20.03 -4.23 54.54
CA ARG A 157 -18.89 -3.31 54.64
C ARG A 157 -17.61 -4.13 54.58
N SER A 158 -16.61 -3.65 53.86
CA SER A 158 -15.20 -3.76 54.26
C SER A 158 -14.39 -2.65 53.61
N VAL A 159 -13.69 -1.91 54.48
CA VAL A 159 -12.72 -0.86 54.18
C VAL A 159 -11.35 -1.52 54.13
N SER A 160 -10.53 -1.21 53.12
CA SER A 160 -9.07 -1.18 53.25
C SER A 160 -8.44 -0.35 52.14
N HIS A 161 -7.52 0.50 52.58
CA HIS A 161 -6.72 1.45 51.82
C HIS A 161 -5.65 0.76 50.97
N GLY A 162 -5.32 1.35 49.82
CA GLY A 162 -4.15 1.00 49.02
C GLY A 162 -4.07 1.87 47.76
N SER A 163 -3.16 2.84 47.78
CA SER A 163 -2.90 3.83 46.72
C SER A 163 -2.75 3.26 45.32
N PRO A 164 -3.03 4.07 44.28
CA PRO A 164 -2.20 4.06 43.10
C PRO A 164 -1.65 5.46 42.82
N SER A 165 -0.32 5.58 42.88
CA SER A 165 0.44 6.64 42.24
C SER A 165 0.15 6.60 40.73
N SER A 166 -0.78 7.45 40.31
CA SER A 166 -1.07 7.73 38.91
C SER A 166 0.04 8.65 38.37
N SER A 167 1.19 8.05 38.04
CA SER A 167 2.13 8.66 37.10
C SER A 167 1.51 8.53 35.73
N ARG A 168 1.00 9.64 35.22
CA ARG A 168 0.58 9.78 33.83
C ARG A 168 1.73 9.34 32.93
N ASP A 169 1.58 8.18 32.29
CA ASP A 169 2.20 7.89 31.00
C ASP A 169 1.61 8.90 30.00
N VAL A 170 2.25 10.06 29.95
CA VAL A 170 2.13 10.97 28.83
C VAL A 170 2.98 10.35 27.73
N SER A 171 2.39 9.40 27.01
CA SER A 171 2.85 9.00 25.68
C SER A 171 2.63 10.19 24.75
N GLN A 172 3.48 11.21 24.87
CA GLN A 172 3.59 12.25 23.86
C GLN A 172 3.95 11.54 22.56
N PRO A 173 3.15 11.69 21.49
CA PRO A 173 3.53 11.16 20.19
C PRO A 173 4.84 11.84 19.80
N VAL A 174 5.92 11.07 19.78
CA VAL A 174 7.23 11.48 19.27
C VAL A 174 6.99 12.15 17.92
N MET A 175 7.45 13.39 17.81
CA MET A 175 7.13 14.29 16.71
C MET A 175 7.40 13.64 15.34
N PRO A 176 6.41 13.63 14.41
CA PRO A 176 6.58 13.11 13.04
C PRO A 176 7.81 13.67 12.31
N CYS A 177 8.26 14.86 12.71
CA CYS A 177 9.37 15.59 12.10
C CYS A 177 10.72 14.84 12.17
N VAL A 178 10.94 13.98 13.17
CA VAL A 178 12.24 13.29 13.33
C VAL A 178 12.43 12.22 12.25
N GLY A 179 11.38 11.44 11.95
CA GLY A 179 11.44 10.39 10.94
C GLY A 179 11.63 10.94 9.53
N GLU A 180 10.94 12.02 9.20
CA GLU A 180 11.07 12.69 7.90
C GLU A 180 12.46 13.28 7.68
N SER A 181 13.04 13.90 8.72
CA SER A 181 14.41 14.44 8.65
C SER A 181 15.44 13.34 8.39
N LEU A 182 15.36 12.21 9.10
CA LEU A 182 16.28 11.08 8.92
C LEU A 182 16.18 10.42 7.54
N TRP A 183 14.99 10.41 6.93
CA TRP A 183 14.81 9.90 5.57
C TRP A 183 15.43 10.84 4.53
N ASN A 184 15.22 12.15 4.67
CA ASN A 184 15.72 13.15 3.72
C ASN A 184 17.23 13.38 3.83
N LEU A 185 17.76 13.27 5.05
CA LEU A 185 19.18 13.44 5.38
C LEU A 185 19.66 12.19 6.14
N PRO A 186 20.08 11.13 5.43
CA PRO A 186 20.42 9.85 6.05
C PRO A 186 21.80 9.85 6.72
N VAL A 187 22.04 10.84 7.59
CA VAL A 187 23.27 10.99 8.35
C VAL A 187 23.36 9.89 9.39
N GLY A 188 24.46 9.11 9.34
CA GLY A 188 24.63 7.96 10.22
C GLY A 188 23.93 6.69 9.75
N ALA A 189 23.50 6.63 8.49
CA ALA A 189 23.01 5.40 7.88
C ALA A 189 24.07 4.29 7.93
N ASP A 190 23.69 3.16 8.52
CA ASP A 190 24.54 1.97 8.71
C ASP A 190 24.15 0.82 7.76
N ILE A 191 23.24 1.08 6.81
CA ILE A 191 22.78 0.13 5.81
C ILE A 191 22.74 0.80 4.43
N LEU A 192 23.25 0.09 3.41
CA LEU A 192 23.02 0.39 2.00
C LEU A 192 22.12 -0.69 1.39
N LEU A 193 20.89 -0.33 1.04
CA LEU A 193 19.97 -1.22 0.34
C LEU A 193 20.03 -0.97 -1.16
N TYR A 194 20.45 -1.99 -1.91
CA TYR A 194 20.46 -1.99 -3.36
C TYR A 194 19.12 -2.54 -3.88
N ALA A 195 18.37 -1.73 -4.61
CA ALA A 195 17.11 -2.11 -5.25
C ALA A 195 17.09 -1.56 -6.68
N GLU A 196 17.06 -2.46 -7.67
CA GLU A 196 17.24 -2.12 -9.09
C GLU A 196 18.48 -1.25 -9.34
N ASP A 197 18.30 -0.04 -9.87
CA ASP A 197 19.33 0.95 -10.17
C ASP A 197 19.53 1.98 -9.04
N LYS A 198 18.89 1.77 -7.88
CA LYS A 198 18.94 2.71 -6.74
C LYS A 198 19.65 2.11 -5.54
N VAL A 199 20.31 3.01 -4.80
CA VAL A 199 20.89 2.74 -3.50
C VAL A 199 20.16 3.61 -2.47
N LEU A 200 19.57 2.96 -1.47
CA LEU A 200 18.87 3.63 -0.37
C LEU A 200 19.71 3.51 0.91
N HIS A 201 19.93 4.64 1.56
CA HIS A 201 20.68 4.74 2.80
C HIS A 201 19.71 4.64 3.97
N LEU A 202 19.88 3.62 4.83
CA LEU A 202 18.93 3.29 5.89
C LEU A 202 19.63 3.16 7.25
N HIS A 203 18.81 3.19 8.30
CA HIS A 203 19.23 3.07 9.69
C HIS A 203 18.63 1.81 10.30
N ARG A 204 19.49 0.88 10.75
CA ARG A 204 19.07 -0.39 11.37
C ARG A 204 18.10 -0.19 12.51
N SER A 205 18.33 0.82 13.35
CA SER A 205 17.48 1.17 14.49
C SER A 205 16.04 1.47 14.10
N VAL A 206 15.78 1.88 12.86
CA VAL A 206 14.45 2.21 12.35
C VAL A 206 13.83 1.03 11.62
N VAL A 207 14.56 0.42 10.69
CA VAL A 207 13.99 -0.55 9.74
C VAL A 207 14.00 -1.99 10.23
N ALA A 208 15.02 -2.40 11.01
CA ALA A 208 15.12 -3.79 11.47
C ALA A 208 14.00 -4.20 12.44
N PRO A 209 13.52 -3.33 13.36
CA PRO A 209 12.35 -3.66 14.19
C PRO A 209 11.05 -3.82 13.40
N LYS A 210 10.96 -3.22 12.20
CA LYS A 210 9.73 -3.13 11.40
C LYS A 210 9.70 -4.08 10.19
N SER A 211 10.82 -4.73 9.88
CA SER A 211 10.96 -5.64 8.75
C SER A 211 11.71 -6.89 9.17
N GLY A 212 10.99 -8.02 9.18
CA GLY A 212 11.58 -9.33 9.44
C GLY A 212 12.65 -9.68 8.40
N TRP A 213 12.42 -9.35 7.12
CA TRP A 213 13.38 -9.61 6.06
C TRP A 213 14.71 -8.88 6.29
N LEU A 214 14.66 -7.58 6.63
CA LEU A 214 15.88 -6.81 6.91
C LEU A 214 16.59 -7.35 8.15
N ARG A 215 15.86 -7.57 9.25
CA ARG A 215 16.44 -8.14 10.46
C ARG A 215 17.18 -9.45 10.19
N ASP A 216 16.61 -10.32 9.36
CA ASP A 216 17.16 -11.64 9.07
C ASP A 216 18.29 -11.62 8.03
N LYS A 217 18.38 -10.58 7.18
CA LYS A 217 19.40 -10.45 6.12
C LYS A 217 20.57 -9.53 6.46
N LEU A 218 20.43 -8.68 7.47
CA LEU A 218 21.48 -7.74 7.85
C LEU A 218 22.60 -8.46 8.61
N LEU A 219 23.81 -8.40 8.07
CA LEU A 219 25.03 -8.80 8.79
C LEU A 219 25.26 -7.91 10.03
N PRO A 220 26.06 -8.35 11.02
CA PRO A 220 26.45 -7.48 12.14
C PRO A 220 27.11 -6.18 11.67
N PRO A 221 26.94 -5.06 12.41
CA PRO A 221 27.61 -3.80 12.08
C PRO A 221 29.13 -3.96 11.98
N HIS A 222 29.76 -3.25 11.05
CA HIS A 222 31.21 -3.21 10.94
C HIS A 222 31.83 -2.44 12.12
N ALA A 223 32.93 -2.93 12.67
CA ALA A 223 33.67 -2.25 13.74
C ALA A 223 34.18 -0.86 13.35
N THR A 224 34.33 -0.61 12.05
CA THR A 224 34.74 0.69 11.48
C THR A 224 33.61 1.70 11.37
N GLY A 225 32.36 1.29 11.65
CA GLY A 225 31.17 2.11 11.40
C GLY A 225 30.77 2.21 9.92
N ALA A 226 31.41 1.45 9.02
CA ALA A 226 31.01 1.38 7.62
C ALA A 226 29.61 0.74 7.47
N PRO A 227 28.77 1.21 6.52
CA PRO A 227 27.44 0.67 6.34
C PRO A 227 27.46 -0.72 5.70
N VAL A 228 26.50 -1.56 6.07
CA VAL A 228 26.34 -2.93 5.55
C VAL A 228 25.48 -2.91 4.28
N GLY A 229 25.99 -3.50 3.20
CA GLY A 229 25.26 -3.63 1.94
C GLY A 229 24.32 -4.84 1.91
N VAL A 230 23.07 -4.64 1.47
CA VAL A 230 22.09 -5.71 1.24
C VAL A 230 21.33 -5.48 -0.07
N PHE A 231 20.99 -6.55 -0.78
CA PHE A 231 20.26 -6.49 -2.06
C PHE A 231 18.81 -6.94 -1.87
N PHE A 232 17.86 -6.11 -2.30
CA PHE A 232 16.44 -6.46 -2.32
C PHE A 232 15.93 -6.54 -3.75
N SER A 233 15.36 -7.68 -4.09
CA SER A 233 14.76 -7.92 -5.41
C SER A 233 13.33 -7.37 -5.42
N GLY A 234 13.17 -6.10 -5.77
CA GLY A 234 11.85 -5.49 -5.94
C GLY A 234 11.95 -4.10 -6.58
N PRO A 235 10.83 -3.57 -7.13
CA PRO A 235 10.83 -2.28 -7.81
C PRO A 235 11.26 -1.16 -6.87
N ALA A 236 12.28 -0.38 -7.26
CA ALA A 236 12.92 0.59 -6.38
C ALA A 236 11.93 1.65 -5.87
N LYS A 237 10.92 2.01 -6.68
CA LYS A 237 9.85 2.93 -6.28
C LYS A 237 8.99 2.36 -5.14
N VAL A 238 8.50 1.14 -5.28
CA VAL A 238 7.64 0.50 -4.27
C VAL A 238 8.43 0.28 -3.00
N VAL A 239 9.64 -0.27 -3.11
CA VAL A 239 10.54 -0.51 -1.97
C VAL A 239 10.90 0.82 -1.28
N GLY A 240 11.22 1.86 -2.04
CA GLY A 240 11.54 3.18 -1.49
C GLY A 240 10.41 3.78 -0.67
N HIS A 241 9.17 3.75 -1.18
CA HIS A 241 8.00 4.25 -0.45
C HIS A 241 7.66 3.36 0.76
N SER A 242 7.78 2.03 0.66
CA SER A 242 7.61 1.12 1.80
C SER A 242 8.61 1.42 2.92
N LEU A 243 9.86 1.72 2.58
CA LEU A 243 10.88 2.08 3.55
C LEU A 243 10.63 3.48 4.12
N LYS A 244 10.26 4.46 3.29
CA LYS A 244 9.85 5.80 3.76
C LYS A 244 8.73 5.69 4.80
N PHE A 245 7.73 4.83 4.57
CA PHE A 245 6.67 4.57 5.55
C PHE A 245 7.22 4.07 6.90
N MET A 246 8.27 3.24 6.93
CA MET A 246 8.88 2.82 8.19
C MET A 246 9.49 3.99 8.97
N TYR A 247 9.86 5.08 8.31
CA TYR A 247 10.32 6.31 8.95
C TYR A 247 9.16 7.22 9.36
N THR A 248 8.19 7.41 8.48
CA THR A 248 7.20 8.51 8.60
C THR A 248 5.82 8.05 9.04
N GLY A 249 5.50 6.76 8.94
CA GLY A 249 4.15 6.23 9.11
C GLY A 249 3.16 6.64 8.02
N ARG A 250 3.64 7.23 6.91
CA ARG A 250 2.81 7.73 5.80
C ARG A 250 3.11 6.99 4.51
N LEU A 251 2.06 6.54 3.83
CA LEU A 251 2.15 5.82 2.56
C LEU A 251 1.36 6.57 1.48
N GLU A 252 1.89 7.72 1.09
CA GLU A 252 1.26 8.71 0.20
C GLU A 252 0.62 8.10 -1.07
N PRO A 253 1.24 7.12 -1.78
CA PRO A 253 0.59 6.53 -2.97
C PRO A 253 -0.69 5.73 -2.70
N CYS A 254 -0.92 5.34 -1.45
CA CYS A 254 -2.12 4.60 -1.01
C CYS A 254 -3.16 5.52 -0.37
N GLU A 255 -2.82 6.79 -0.08
CA GLU A 255 -3.73 7.73 0.55
C GLU A 255 -4.75 8.25 -0.49
N PRO A 256 -6.07 8.13 -0.23
CA PRO A 256 -7.08 8.64 -1.15
C PRO A 256 -7.03 10.17 -1.20
N LYS A 257 -7.01 10.72 -2.41
CA LYS A 257 -6.98 12.17 -2.62
C LYS A 257 -8.40 12.75 -2.48
N PRO A 258 -8.62 13.75 -1.61
CA PRO A 258 -9.95 14.32 -1.40
C PRO A 258 -10.49 15.04 -2.64
N GLU A 259 -9.59 15.62 -3.44
CA GLU A 259 -9.87 16.34 -4.70
C GLU A 259 -10.48 15.43 -5.78
N THR A 260 -10.12 14.13 -5.78
CA THR A 260 -10.48 13.17 -6.82
C THR A 260 -11.18 11.98 -6.21
N ALA A 261 -12.36 12.25 -5.65
CA ALA A 261 -13.09 11.34 -4.79
C ALA A 261 -13.50 10.01 -5.45
N GLY A 262 -13.60 9.99 -6.79
CA GLY A 262 -13.87 8.80 -7.60
C GLY A 262 -12.63 8.07 -8.13
N ASP A 263 -11.42 8.62 -7.93
CA ASP A 263 -10.19 7.98 -8.37
C ASP A 263 -9.82 6.83 -7.42
N ILE A 264 -9.77 5.61 -7.97
CA ILE A 264 -9.40 4.39 -7.26
C ILE A 264 -7.98 3.90 -7.57
N SER A 265 -7.15 4.73 -8.20
CA SER A 265 -5.74 4.40 -8.48
C SER A 265 -4.96 3.97 -7.22
N TYR A 266 -5.34 4.51 -6.04
CA TYR A 266 -4.74 4.09 -4.77
C TYR A 266 -5.06 2.64 -4.39
N ILE A 267 -6.13 2.02 -4.91
CA ILE A 267 -6.49 0.61 -4.63
C ILE A 267 -5.45 -0.34 -5.24
N VAL A 268 -4.99 -0.07 -6.47
CA VAL A 268 -3.91 -0.86 -7.07
C VAL A 268 -2.58 -0.62 -6.35
N CYS A 269 -2.32 0.61 -5.90
CA CYS A 269 -1.17 0.89 -5.03
C CYS A 269 -1.24 0.06 -3.74
N CYS A 270 -2.36 0.07 -3.03
CA CYS A 270 -2.58 -0.73 -1.82
C CYS A 270 -2.24 -2.21 -2.07
N ALA A 271 -2.75 -2.80 -3.15
CA ALA A 271 -2.44 -4.18 -3.48
C ALA A 271 -0.93 -4.41 -3.62
N LEU A 272 -0.23 -3.57 -4.38
CA LEU A 272 1.21 -3.72 -4.64
C LEU A 272 2.07 -3.46 -3.41
N PHE A 273 1.74 -2.46 -2.61
CA PHE A 273 2.45 -2.17 -1.37
C PHE A 273 2.21 -3.26 -0.33
N TYR A 274 1.07 -3.94 -0.36
CA TYR A 274 0.84 -5.11 0.48
C TYR A 274 1.73 -6.27 0.04
N LEU A 275 1.87 -6.53 -1.26
CA LEU A 275 2.81 -7.55 -1.76
C LEU A 275 4.25 -7.22 -1.34
N ALA A 276 4.65 -5.95 -1.41
CA ALA A 276 5.96 -5.51 -0.91
C ALA A 276 6.08 -5.69 0.61
N ALA A 277 5.00 -5.46 1.37
CA ALA A 277 4.97 -5.71 2.81
C ALA A 277 5.17 -7.19 3.14
N VAL A 278 4.58 -8.10 2.37
CA VAL A 278 4.82 -9.56 2.50
C VAL A 278 6.30 -9.87 2.25
N ASP A 279 6.88 -9.32 1.18
CA ASP A 279 8.27 -9.61 0.79
C ASP A 279 9.30 -9.00 1.76
N LEU A 280 9.00 -7.83 2.32
CA LEU A 280 9.78 -7.19 3.38
C LEU A 280 9.49 -7.78 4.76
N GLN A 281 8.49 -8.65 4.89
CA GLN A 281 7.94 -9.12 6.17
C GLN A 281 7.67 -7.95 7.12
N ALA A 282 6.91 -6.96 6.64
CA ALA A 282 6.64 -5.70 7.31
C ALA A 282 5.14 -5.59 7.68
N PRO A 283 4.72 -6.18 8.81
CA PRO A 283 3.30 -6.26 9.17
C PRO A 283 2.68 -4.89 9.43
N CYS A 284 3.45 -3.90 9.87
CA CYS A 284 2.97 -2.53 10.04
C CYS A 284 2.51 -1.89 8.72
N ILE A 285 3.18 -2.19 7.60
CA ILE A 285 2.76 -1.73 6.26
C ILE A 285 1.48 -2.48 5.85
N ALA A 286 1.46 -3.80 6.01
CA ALA A 286 0.32 -4.62 5.65
C ALA A 286 -0.95 -4.18 6.40
N SER A 287 -0.86 -4.01 7.72
CA SER A 287 -1.95 -3.54 8.58
C SER A 287 -2.48 -2.17 8.15
N HIS A 288 -1.57 -1.21 7.92
CA HIS A 288 -1.95 0.12 7.44
C HIS A 288 -2.74 0.05 6.12
N ILE A 289 -2.30 -0.79 5.18
CA ILE A 289 -2.99 -0.96 3.90
C ILE A 289 -4.36 -1.61 4.07
N LEU A 290 -4.49 -2.62 4.93
CA LEU A 290 -5.80 -3.22 5.23
C LEU A 290 -6.75 -2.19 5.83
N GLY A 291 -6.26 -1.31 6.71
CA GLY A 291 -7.02 -0.18 7.24
C GLY A 291 -7.48 0.80 6.15
N ILE A 292 -6.61 1.15 5.21
CA ILE A 292 -6.98 2.00 4.05
C ILE A 292 -8.08 1.33 3.22
N LEU A 293 -7.94 0.04 2.89
CA LEU A 293 -8.90 -0.69 2.07
C LEU A 293 -10.27 -0.83 2.77
N ALA A 294 -10.27 -1.10 4.08
CA ALA A 294 -11.50 -1.15 4.87
C ALA A 294 -12.20 0.22 4.88
N CYS A 295 -11.46 1.30 5.18
CA CYS A 295 -11.98 2.67 5.14
C CYS A 295 -12.50 3.07 3.74
N ALA A 296 -11.81 2.62 2.68
CA ALA A 296 -12.25 2.83 1.32
C ALA A 296 -13.57 2.11 1.04
N ALA A 297 -13.72 0.85 1.43
CA ALA A 297 -14.95 0.09 1.27
C ALA A 297 -16.13 0.80 1.96
N ASP A 298 -15.96 1.28 3.19
CA ASP A 298 -17.01 2.00 3.92
C ASP A 298 -17.40 3.32 3.22
N LYS A 299 -16.41 4.11 2.80
CA LYS A 299 -16.63 5.36 2.07
C LYS A 299 -17.37 5.12 0.75
N TRP A 300 -16.97 4.09 -0.01
CA TRP A 300 -17.62 3.75 -1.27
C TRP A 300 -19.02 3.20 -1.07
N LYS A 301 -19.28 2.43 0.00
CA LYS A 301 -20.63 1.98 0.35
C LYS A 301 -21.58 3.16 0.60
N GLY A 302 -21.10 4.20 1.31
CA GLY A 302 -21.85 5.45 1.50
C GLY A 302 -22.12 6.18 0.18
N ARG A 303 -21.07 6.41 -0.63
CA ARG A 303 -21.19 7.08 -1.93
C ARG A 303 -22.12 6.37 -2.89
N VAL A 304 -21.97 5.06 -3.05
CA VAL A 304 -22.82 4.26 -3.95
C VAL A 304 -24.28 4.28 -3.50
N GLY A 305 -24.55 4.46 -2.20
CA GLY A 305 -25.91 4.67 -1.69
C GLY A 305 -26.50 6.04 -2.03
N GLU A 306 -25.71 7.11 -1.92
CA GLU A 306 -26.15 8.50 -2.06
C GLU A 306 -26.07 9.04 -3.51
N GLU A 307 -24.94 8.79 -4.18
CA GLU A 307 -24.52 9.39 -5.46
C GLU A 307 -24.92 8.54 -6.69
N MET A 308 -25.60 7.41 -6.50
CA MET A 308 -26.01 6.52 -7.60
C MET A 308 -26.95 7.13 -8.64
N ARG A 309 -27.32 8.41 -8.49
CA ARG A 309 -28.08 9.17 -9.48
C ARG A 309 -27.22 9.57 -10.67
N ASP A 310 -25.93 9.84 -10.46
CA ASP A 310 -25.05 10.32 -11.51
C ASP A 310 -24.18 9.19 -12.02
N ALA A 311 -24.30 8.89 -13.32
CA ALA A 311 -23.46 7.90 -13.96
C ALA A 311 -22.02 8.45 -14.07
N MET A 312 -21.05 7.68 -13.57
CA MET A 312 -19.64 7.91 -13.84
C MET A 312 -19.40 8.07 -15.36
N SER A 313 -18.56 9.03 -15.75
CA SER A 313 -18.26 9.28 -17.16
C SER A 313 -17.66 8.03 -17.81
N GLY A 314 -17.78 7.88 -19.13
CA GLY A 314 -17.24 6.71 -19.83
C GLY A 314 -15.73 6.53 -19.62
N GLN A 315 -14.97 7.63 -19.56
CA GLN A 315 -13.52 7.61 -19.36
C GLN A 315 -13.16 7.25 -17.91
N ASP A 316 -13.90 7.78 -16.93
CA ASP A 316 -13.69 7.45 -15.52
C ASP A 316 -14.07 5.99 -15.25
N GLY A 317 -15.15 5.50 -15.86
CA GLY A 317 -15.58 4.09 -15.77
C GLY A 317 -14.54 3.12 -16.33
N LEU A 318 -13.91 3.48 -17.45
CA LEU A 318 -12.81 2.70 -18.01
C LEU A 318 -11.58 2.71 -17.08
N THR A 319 -11.21 3.88 -16.56
CA THR A 319 -10.06 4.04 -15.66
C THR A 319 -10.26 3.25 -14.36
N PHE A 320 -11.47 3.33 -13.79
CA PHE A 320 -11.91 2.52 -12.66
C PHE A 320 -11.77 1.03 -12.97
N THR A 321 -12.28 0.58 -14.12
CA THR A 321 -12.19 -0.82 -14.54
C THR A 321 -10.75 -1.30 -14.61
N LEU A 322 -9.85 -0.51 -15.20
CA LEU A 322 -8.43 -0.85 -15.31
C LEU A 322 -7.76 -0.98 -13.95
N HIS A 323 -7.95 0.01 -13.06
CA HIS A 323 -7.34 -0.02 -11.73
C HIS A 323 -7.85 -1.17 -10.86
N LEU A 324 -9.16 -1.44 -10.88
CA LEU A 324 -9.72 -2.56 -10.12
C LEU A 324 -9.26 -3.91 -10.70
N GLN A 325 -9.19 -4.03 -12.03
CA GLN A 325 -8.65 -5.22 -12.69
C GLN A 325 -7.20 -5.47 -12.27
N ASP A 326 -6.35 -4.45 -12.28
CA ASP A 326 -4.93 -4.58 -11.92
C ASP A 326 -4.74 -4.92 -10.43
N ALA A 327 -5.58 -4.37 -9.55
CA ALA A 327 -5.57 -4.71 -8.13
C ALA A 327 -5.95 -6.19 -7.89
N ILE A 328 -6.98 -6.68 -8.60
CA ILE A 328 -7.40 -8.10 -8.55
C ILE A 328 -6.30 -8.99 -9.10
N ASP A 329 -5.72 -8.66 -10.25
CA ASP A 329 -4.64 -9.46 -10.84
C ASP A 329 -3.43 -9.54 -9.89
N ALA A 330 -3.03 -8.41 -9.30
CA ALA A 330 -1.93 -8.37 -8.33
C ALA A 330 -2.17 -9.27 -7.11
N ALA A 331 -3.36 -9.19 -6.51
CA ALA A 331 -3.67 -9.94 -5.30
C ALA A 331 -3.89 -11.45 -5.55
N TYR A 332 -4.59 -11.80 -6.64
CA TYR A 332 -5.01 -13.18 -6.91
C TYR A 332 -4.03 -13.97 -7.79
N ALA A 333 -3.12 -13.32 -8.52
CA ALA A 333 -2.04 -13.99 -9.22
C ALA A 333 -0.78 -14.18 -8.35
N TYR A 334 -0.79 -13.71 -7.10
CA TYR A 334 0.35 -13.83 -6.21
C TYR A 334 0.67 -15.31 -5.92
N PRO A 335 1.94 -15.76 -6.03
CA PRO A 335 2.28 -17.18 -5.95
C PRO A 335 1.98 -17.87 -4.61
N ARG A 336 1.82 -17.11 -3.53
CA ARG A 336 1.63 -17.62 -2.17
C ARG A 336 0.32 -17.12 -1.58
N PRO A 337 -0.82 -17.73 -1.93
CA PRO A 337 -2.16 -17.23 -1.60
C PRO A 337 -2.42 -17.10 -0.09
N GLU A 338 -1.70 -17.86 0.74
CA GLU A 338 -1.81 -17.86 2.19
C GLU A 338 -1.39 -16.52 2.82
N PHE A 339 -0.35 -15.86 2.29
CA PHE A 339 0.16 -14.58 2.84
C PHE A 339 -0.62 -13.37 2.31
N VAL A 340 -1.32 -13.52 1.18
CA VAL A 340 -2.15 -12.46 0.59
C VAL A 340 -3.64 -12.63 0.88
N ARG A 341 -4.03 -13.65 1.66
CA ARG A 341 -5.43 -13.85 2.05
C ARG A 341 -6.02 -12.62 2.75
N PRO A 342 -5.35 -11.93 3.69
CA PRO A 342 -5.91 -10.72 4.29
C PRO A 342 -6.15 -9.61 3.26
N LEU A 343 -5.22 -9.40 2.33
CA LEU A 343 -5.39 -8.46 1.21
C LEU A 343 -6.59 -8.84 0.33
N ARG A 344 -6.71 -10.11 -0.04
CA ARG A 344 -7.81 -10.60 -0.88
C ARG A 344 -9.17 -10.39 -0.23
N LEU A 345 -9.28 -10.63 1.08
CA LEU A 345 -10.50 -10.37 1.85
C LEU A 345 -10.81 -8.86 1.94
N ALA A 346 -9.79 -8.01 2.11
CA ALA A 346 -9.98 -6.56 2.09
C ALA A 346 -10.47 -6.06 0.72
N LEU A 347 -9.85 -6.55 -0.36
CA LEU A 347 -10.27 -6.24 -1.72
C LEU A 347 -11.66 -6.81 -2.04
N ALA A 348 -12.02 -7.99 -1.52
CA ALA A 348 -13.37 -8.53 -1.65
C ALA A 348 -14.40 -7.61 -0.98
N GLY A 349 -14.10 -7.06 0.20
CA GLY A 349 -14.95 -6.06 0.84
C GLY A 349 -15.11 -4.77 0.02
N PHE A 350 -14.00 -4.29 -0.56
CA PHE A 350 -14.07 -3.16 -1.50
C PHE A 350 -14.92 -3.48 -2.73
N VAL A 351 -14.72 -4.65 -3.35
CA VAL A 351 -15.53 -5.13 -4.48
C VAL A 351 -17.00 -5.18 -4.09
N ASP A 352 -17.35 -5.73 -2.91
CA ASP A 352 -18.72 -5.80 -2.42
C ASP A 352 -19.37 -4.41 -2.31
N ALA A 353 -18.62 -3.42 -1.82
CA ALA A 353 -19.08 -2.04 -1.71
C ALA A 353 -19.36 -1.38 -3.08
N VAL A 354 -18.55 -1.69 -4.10
CA VAL A 354 -18.67 -1.11 -5.44
C VAL A 354 -19.49 -1.97 -6.43
N LEU A 355 -19.92 -3.17 -6.04
CA LEU A 355 -20.74 -4.06 -6.90
C LEU A 355 -21.96 -3.35 -7.50
N PRO A 356 -22.76 -2.58 -6.73
CA PRO A 356 -23.91 -1.89 -7.30
C PRO A 356 -23.49 -0.90 -8.40
N LEU A 357 -22.36 -0.20 -8.23
CA LEU A 357 -21.81 0.69 -9.25
C LEU A 357 -21.41 -0.08 -10.52
N ILE A 358 -20.74 -1.23 -10.37
CA ILE A 358 -20.33 -2.10 -11.48
C ILE A 358 -21.56 -2.50 -12.33
N PHE A 359 -22.67 -2.86 -11.70
CA PHE A 359 -23.88 -3.27 -12.41
C PHE A 359 -24.65 -2.12 -13.05
N LYS A 360 -24.61 -0.91 -12.48
CA LYS A 360 -25.35 0.25 -13.02
C LYS A 360 -24.59 1.04 -14.06
N ASN A 361 -23.25 0.99 -14.09
CA ASN A 361 -22.46 1.78 -15.02
C ASN A 361 -21.93 0.94 -16.19
N ALA A 362 -22.34 1.28 -17.42
CA ALA A 362 -21.94 0.56 -18.63
C ALA A 362 -20.42 0.62 -18.92
N GLY A 363 -19.73 1.67 -18.46
CA GLY A 363 -18.27 1.76 -18.57
C GLY A 363 -17.54 0.84 -17.60
N VAL A 364 -18.19 0.48 -16.47
CA VAL A 364 -17.60 -0.35 -15.41
C VAL A 364 -17.97 -1.83 -15.56
N ILE A 365 -19.17 -2.15 -16.04
CA ILE A 365 -19.64 -3.54 -16.22
C ILE A 365 -18.71 -4.37 -17.12
N GLY A 366 -17.95 -3.69 -18.00
CA GLY A 366 -16.90 -4.30 -18.82
C GLY A 366 -15.87 -5.09 -18.02
N LEU A 367 -15.63 -4.73 -16.75
CA LEU A 367 -14.77 -5.48 -15.80
C LEU A 367 -15.12 -6.96 -15.77
N LEU A 368 -16.41 -7.31 -15.72
CA LEU A 368 -16.88 -8.69 -15.58
C LEU A 368 -16.59 -9.55 -16.83
N SER A 369 -16.31 -8.90 -17.96
CA SER A 369 -15.96 -9.56 -19.23
C SER A 369 -14.43 -9.68 -19.42
N THR A 370 -13.64 -9.04 -18.58
CA THR A 370 -12.17 -9.05 -18.70
C THR A 370 -11.61 -10.47 -18.49
N PRO A 371 -10.51 -10.83 -19.18
CA PRO A 371 -9.85 -12.12 -18.96
C PRO A 371 -9.39 -12.31 -17.51
N ILE A 372 -8.95 -11.24 -16.85
CA ILE A 372 -8.52 -11.25 -15.44
C ILE A 372 -9.69 -11.60 -14.53
N TRP A 373 -10.83 -10.93 -14.69
CA TRP A 373 -12.03 -11.27 -13.91
C TRP A 373 -12.44 -12.72 -14.13
N ARG A 374 -12.53 -13.17 -15.39
CA ARG A 374 -12.89 -14.57 -15.69
C ARG A 374 -11.94 -15.59 -15.07
N LYS A 375 -10.64 -15.28 -15.03
CA LYS A 375 -9.62 -16.14 -14.43
C LYS A 375 -9.75 -16.22 -12.90
N HIS A 376 -10.11 -15.12 -12.24
CA HIS A 376 -10.07 -15.01 -10.78
C HIS A 376 -11.45 -14.99 -10.10
N SER A 377 -12.55 -14.91 -10.85
CA SER A 377 -13.92 -14.72 -10.34
C SER A 377 -14.36 -15.79 -9.33
N SER A 378 -13.97 -17.05 -9.52
CA SER A 378 -14.30 -18.11 -8.57
C SER A 378 -13.66 -17.88 -7.19
N ALA A 379 -12.39 -17.47 -7.16
CA ALA A 379 -11.69 -17.15 -5.91
C ALA A 379 -12.24 -15.87 -5.27
N VAL A 380 -12.54 -14.86 -6.08
CA VAL A 380 -13.18 -13.62 -5.64
C VAL A 380 -14.55 -13.91 -5.02
N ALA A 381 -15.35 -14.81 -5.61
CA ALA A 381 -16.65 -15.19 -5.07
C ALA A 381 -16.54 -15.87 -3.70
N VAL A 382 -15.55 -16.76 -3.51
CA VAL A 382 -15.28 -17.38 -2.20
C VAL A 382 -14.91 -16.33 -1.16
N ASP A 383 -14.02 -15.41 -1.51
CA ASP A 383 -13.58 -14.34 -0.60
C ASP A 383 -14.71 -13.33 -0.31
N LEU A 384 -15.61 -13.08 -1.25
CA LEU A 384 -16.82 -12.27 -1.04
C LEU A 384 -17.76 -12.91 -0.02
N VAL A 385 -18.02 -14.22 -0.15
CA VAL A 385 -18.85 -14.96 0.82
C VAL A 385 -18.21 -14.94 2.20
N GLU A 386 -16.92 -15.20 2.29
CA GLU A 386 -16.18 -15.17 3.55
C GLU A 386 -16.16 -13.76 4.16
N HIS A 387 -15.98 -12.71 3.36
CA HIS A 387 -16.02 -11.33 3.83
C HIS A 387 -17.39 -10.98 4.43
N ARG A 388 -18.48 -11.31 3.74
CA ARG A 388 -19.85 -11.09 4.25
C ARG A 388 -20.13 -11.90 5.52
N ARG A 389 -19.63 -13.14 5.61
CA ARG A 389 -19.72 -13.95 6.84
C ARG A 389 -19.05 -13.25 8.03
N ARG A 390 -17.85 -12.69 7.81
CA ARG A 390 -17.10 -11.95 8.84
C ARG A 390 -17.82 -10.69 9.30
N GLN A 391 -18.41 -9.93 8.36
CA GLN A 391 -19.22 -8.76 8.73
C GLN A 391 -20.39 -9.13 9.65
N VAL A 392 -21.09 -10.24 9.37
CA VAL A 392 -22.20 -10.71 10.21
C VAL A 392 -21.72 -11.15 11.60
N ALA A 393 -20.52 -11.72 11.68
CA ALA A 393 -19.91 -12.16 12.92
C ALA A 393 -19.19 -11.02 13.69
N ASP A 394 -19.19 -9.80 13.17
CA ASP A 394 -18.41 -8.66 13.69
C ASP A 394 -16.91 -9.00 13.86
N GLU A 395 -16.39 -9.85 12.96
CA GLU A 395 -14.98 -10.26 12.95
C GLU A 395 -14.13 -9.14 12.33
N ALA A 396 -13.19 -8.61 13.11
CA ALA A 396 -12.25 -7.59 12.65
C ALA A 396 -11.30 -8.08 11.54
N MET A 397 -10.70 -7.13 10.83
CA MET A 397 -9.60 -7.41 9.90
C MET A 397 -8.38 -7.97 10.63
N ALA A 398 -7.49 -8.63 9.88
CA ALA A 398 -6.28 -9.24 10.43
C ALA A 398 -5.49 -8.23 11.28
N THR A 399 -5.26 -8.59 12.54
CA THR A 399 -4.53 -7.78 13.52
C THR A 399 -3.04 -7.75 13.24
N ASP A 400 -2.33 -6.76 13.80
CA ASP A 400 -0.87 -6.66 13.69
C ASP A 400 -0.17 -7.95 14.16
N GLN A 401 -0.67 -8.57 15.22
CA GLN A 401 -0.11 -9.81 15.77
C GLN A 401 -0.33 -11.00 14.83
N GLU A 402 -1.51 -11.10 14.21
CA GLU A 402 -1.79 -12.14 13.21
C GLU A 402 -0.93 -11.97 11.98
N LEU A 403 -0.75 -10.73 11.50
CA LEU A 403 0.13 -10.41 10.37
C LEU A 403 1.60 -10.68 10.69
N GLN A 404 2.06 -10.35 11.91
CA GLN A 404 3.40 -10.67 12.37
C GLN A 404 3.63 -12.17 12.35
N THR A 405 2.72 -12.95 12.95
CA THR A 405 2.79 -14.41 12.99
C THR A 405 2.77 -15.01 11.58
N LEU A 406 1.90 -14.47 10.72
CA LEU A 406 1.79 -14.87 9.32
C LEU A 406 3.11 -14.61 8.56
N PHE A 407 3.76 -13.47 8.78
CA PHE A 407 4.99 -13.13 8.07
C PHE A 407 6.23 -13.80 8.66
N GLU A 408 6.29 -14.09 9.96
CA GLU A 408 7.37 -14.87 10.56
C GLU A 408 7.39 -16.31 10.04
N ALA A 409 6.23 -16.87 9.70
CA ALA A 409 6.13 -18.17 9.02
C ALA A 409 6.81 -18.18 7.64
N LEU A 410 7.14 -17.03 7.04
CA LEU A 410 7.94 -16.97 5.81
C LEU A 410 9.42 -17.29 6.06
N SER A 411 9.96 -16.88 7.20
CA SER A 411 11.38 -17.08 7.54
C SER A 411 11.68 -18.55 7.83
N THR A 412 10.72 -19.29 8.40
CA THR A 412 10.89 -20.73 8.70
C THR A 412 10.94 -21.60 7.45
N VAL A 413 10.32 -21.16 6.35
CA VAL A 413 10.26 -21.90 5.07
C VAL A 413 11.55 -21.74 4.24
N GLY A 414 12.54 -20.97 4.72
CA GLY A 414 13.84 -20.81 4.05
C GLY A 414 13.75 -20.05 2.72
N TYR A 415 12.74 -19.19 2.57
CA TYR A 415 12.37 -18.63 1.28
C TYR A 415 13.22 -17.41 0.90
N GLY A 416 13.80 -17.41 -0.31
CA GLY A 416 14.37 -16.22 -0.93
C GLY A 416 13.28 -15.36 -1.56
N SER A 417 13.41 -14.02 -1.53
CA SER A 417 12.45 -13.08 -2.13
C SER A 417 12.21 -13.40 -3.62
N GLY A 418 11.18 -14.20 -3.91
CA GLY A 418 10.98 -14.86 -5.21
C GLY A 418 9.88 -14.24 -6.07
N THR A 419 9.15 -13.27 -5.53
CA THR A 419 7.99 -12.61 -6.17
C THR A 419 8.37 -11.76 -7.37
N TRP A 420 9.55 -11.15 -7.34
CA TRP A 420 10.01 -10.26 -8.42
C TRP A 420 11.04 -10.92 -9.35
N LEU A 421 11.60 -12.07 -8.96
CA LEU A 421 12.78 -12.64 -9.62
C LEU A 421 12.50 -13.29 -10.99
N ASN A 422 11.24 -13.49 -11.38
CA ASN A 422 10.91 -14.35 -12.52
C ASN A 422 10.73 -13.62 -13.86
N ARG A 423 11.10 -12.35 -13.97
CA ARG A 423 10.74 -11.50 -15.12
C ARG A 423 11.81 -11.40 -16.22
N ASN A 424 13.08 -11.64 -15.91
CA ASN A 424 14.18 -11.36 -16.86
C ASN A 424 14.74 -12.58 -17.59
N LYS A 425 14.22 -13.80 -17.37
CA LYS A 425 14.79 -15.03 -17.98
C LYS A 425 14.08 -15.54 -19.24
N THR A 426 12.97 -14.94 -19.69
CA THR A 426 12.15 -15.52 -20.78
C THR A 426 12.36 -14.90 -22.17
N HIS A 427 13.35 -14.03 -22.38
CA HIS A 427 13.72 -13.54 -23.71
C HIS A 427 15.19 -13.75 -24.06
N GLY A 428 15.70 -14.97 -23.84
CA GLY A 428 16.86 -15.44 -24.58
C GLY A 428 16.43 -15.79 -26.02
N PRO A 429 17.11 -15.30 -27.08
CA PRO A 429 16.79 -15.70 -28.44
C PRO A 429 16.97 -17.22 -28.54
N SER A 430 15.88 -17.91 -28.85
CA SER A 430 15.90 -19.33 -29.20
C SER A 430 16.73 -19.47 -30.47
N SER A 431 18.03 -19.73 -30.27
CA SER A 431 18.95 -20.06 -31.35
C SER A 431 18.52 -21.40 -31.92
N ARG A 432 17.71 -21.36 -32.97
CA ARG A 432 17.45 -22.51 -33.84
C ARG A 432 18.80 -22.89 -34.46
N ARG A 433 19.48 -23.88 -33.88
CA ARG A 433 20.47 -24.67 -34.61
C ARG A 433 19.72 -25.57 -35.57
N SER A 434 19.77 -25.21 -36.84
CA SER A 434 19.63 -26.14 -37.95
C SER A 434 20.97 -26.86 -38.11
N GLN A 435 20.98 -28.17 -37.93
CA GLN A 435 21.86 -29.10 -38.62
C GLN A 435 21.01 -30.28 -39.09
#